data_AF-A0A965IVA6-F1
#
_entry.id   AF-A0A965IVA6-F1
#
_cell.length_a   1.000
_cell.length_b   1.000
_cell.length_c   1.000
_cell.angle_alpha   90.00
_cell.angle_beta   90.00
_cell.angle_gamma   90.00
#
_symmetry.space_group_name_H-M   'P 1'
#
loop_
_entity.id
_entity.type
_entity.pdbx_description
1 polymer ?
#
loop_
_entity_poly.entity_id
_entity_poly.type
_entity_poly.pdbx_seq_one_letter_code
_entity_poly.pdbx_strand_id
1 'polypeptide(L)'
;MPLHHVAYATKDVEATTRFYEELMGFPLVHTEITAGGEETWLRHIFFDIGPDSDGNHESIAFFQVHGVGEKPDYTTDVSDGVGLPVWVNHCAFRATSEKQEEVRARMTAAGIQPLMDVDHGWCH
;
A
#
# COMPACT_ATOMS: atom_id res chain seq x y z
N MET A 1 7.35 -16.78 -12.07
CA MET A 1 6.83 -15.42 -12.29
C MET A 1 6.45 -14.86 -10.94
N PRO A 2 7.11 -13.80 -10.47
CA PRO A 2 6.72 -13.06 -9.27
C PRO A 2 5.48 -12.19 -9.54
N LEU A 3 5.00 -11.49 -8.50
CA LEU A 3 3.99 -10.44 -8.67
C LEU A 3 4.66 -9.21 -9.29
N HIS A 4 4.07 -8.69 -10.36
CA HIS A 4 4.52 -7.42 -10.97
C HIS A 4 4.05 -6.20 -10.14
N HIS A 5 2.80 -6.23 -9.69
CA HIS A 5 2.30 -5.31 -8.68
C HIS A 5 1.08 -5.90 -7.97
N VAL A 6 0.69 -5.26 -6.87
CA VAL A 6 -0.61 -5.46 -6.23
C VAL A 6 -1.31 -4.11 -6.12
N ALA A 7 -2.63 -4.09 -6.32
CA ALA A 7 -3.44 -2.88 -6.25
C ALA A 7 -4.55 -3.00 -5.20
N TYR A 8 -4.76 -1.93 -4.43
CA TYR A 8 -5.82 -1.84 -3.42
C TYR A 8 -6.69 -0.60 -3.67
N ALA A 9 -7.79 -0.46 -2.93
CA ALA A 9 -8.59 0.75 -2.94
C ALA A 9 -8.11 1.73 -1.86
N THR A 10 -8.25 3.03 -2.11
CA THR A 10 -8.09 4.09 -1.11
C THR A 10 -9.23 5.10 -1.20
N LYS A 11 -9.58 5.69 -0.05
CA LYS A 11 -10.50 6.85 0.02
C LYS A 11 -9.75 8.18 0.09
N ASP A 12 -8.51 8.14 0.59
CA ASP A 12 -7.70 9.32 0.89
C ASP A 12 -6.30 9.09 0.30
N VAL A 13 -6.06 9.70 -0.87
CA VAL A 13 -4.80 9.56 -1.60
C VAL A 13 -3.68 10.23 -0.85
N GLU A 14 -3.93 11.36 -0.23
CA GLU A 14 -2.95 12.13 0.53
C GLU A 14 -2.45 11.33 1.75
N ALA A 15 -3.35 10.70 2.49
CA ALA A 15 -2.99 9.81 3.61
C ALA A 15 -2.24 8.57 3.12
N THR A 16 -2.63 8.02 1.96
CA THR A 16 -1.97 6.87 1.34
C THR A 16 -0.55 7.22 0.90
N THR A 17 -0.38 8.34 0.21
CA THR A 17 0.92 8.87 -0.22
C THR A 17 1.80 9.16 0.98
N ARG A 18 1.29 9.82 2.03
CA ARG A 18 2.05 10.03 3.26
C ARG A 18 2.54 8.72 3.87
N PHE A 19 1.70 7.68 3.89
CA PHE A 19 2.10 6.39 4.44
C PHE A 19 3.19 5.71 3.60
N TYR A 20 2.96 5.55 2.30
CA TYR A 20 3.87 4.78 1.44
C TYR A 20 5.12 5.57 1.02
N GLU A 21 5.00 6.84 0.69
CA GLU A 21 6.14 7.65 0.26
C GLU A 21 6.95 8.17 1.43
N GLU A 22 6.33 8.86 2.39
CA GLU A 22 7.08 9.53 3.45
C GLU A 22 7.51 8.57 4.56
N LEU A 23 6.60 7.69 5.02
CA LEU A 23 6.86 6.83 6.17
C LEU A 23 7.54 5.51 5.77
N MET A 24 7.01 4.81 4.77
CA MET A 24 7.64 3.59 4.26
C MET A 24 8.88 3.89 3.41
N GLY A 25 8.91 5.02 2.68
CA GLY A 25 10.04 5.41 1.84
C GLY A 25 9.96 4.84 0.42
N PHE A 26 8.77 4.50 -0.07
CA PHE A 26 8.52 4.00 -1.41
C PHE A 26 8.19 5.16 -2.35
N PRO A 27 9.04 5.52 -3.32
CA PRO A 27 8.81 6.68 -4.18
C PRO A 27 7.51 6.54 -4.98
N LEU A 28 6.72 7.62 -5.09
CA LEU A 28 5.61 7.68 -6.05
C LEU A 28 6.19 7.79 -7.46
N VAL A 29 6.10 6.73 -8.26
CA VAL A 29 6.73 6.65 -9.58
C VAL A 29 5.77 6.87 -10.74
N HIS A 30 4.47 6.65 -10.52
CA HIS A 30 3.48 6.84 -11.57
C HIS A 30 2.09 7.21 -11.03
N THR A 31 1.31 7.93 -11.84
CA THR A 31 -0.09 8.23 -11.56
C THR A 31 -0.88 8.26 -12.86
N GLU A 32 -1.93 7.45 -12.92
CA GLU A 32 -2.90 7.43 -14.02
C GLU A 32 -4.20 8.05 -13.56
N ILE A 33 -4.83 8.83 -14.43
CA ILE A 33 -6.15 9.40 -14.19
C ILE A 33 -7.03 9.05 -15.38
N THR A 34 -8.15 8.39 -15.12
CA THR A 34 -9.18 8.12 -16.12
C THR A 34 -10.47 8.80 -15.69
N ALA A 35 -11.01 9.66 -16.55
CA ALA A 35 -12.28 10.33 -16.34
C ALA A 35 -13.32 9.84 -17.36
N GLY A 36 -14.54 9.59 -16.89
CA GLY A 36 -15.67 9.07 -17.65
C GLY A 36 -16.87 10.01 -17.56
N GLY A 37 -16.74 11.24 -18.09
CA GLY A 37 -17.75 12.28 -17.93
C GLY A 37 -17.54 13.10 -16.65
N GLU A 38 -18.57 13.86 -16.23
CA GLU A 38 -18.43 14.83 -15.13
C GLU A 38 -18.39 14.16 -13.73
N GLU A 39 -19.06 13.02 -13.54
CA GLU A 39 -19.29 12.40 -12.23
C GLU A 39 -18.63 11.01 -12.07
N THR A 40 -17.74 10.63 -12.99
CA THR A 40 -17.05 9.33 -12.93
C THR A 40 -15.56 9.51 -13.17
N TRP A 41 -14.74 9.06 -12.24
CA TRP A 41 -13.29 9.05 -12.42
C TRP A 41 -12.61 8.00 -11.54
N LEU A 42 -11.39 7.63 -11.92
CA LEU A 42 -10.44 6.93 -11.07
C LEU A 42 -9.06 7.56 -11.16
N ARG A 43 -8.35 7.53 -10.04
CA ARG A 43 -6.93 7.84 -9.93
C ARG A 43 -6.21 6.58 -9.48
N HIS A 44 -5.16 6.20 -10.17
CA HIS A 44 -4.36 5.02 -9.87
C HIS A 44 -2.91 5.45 -9.64
N ILE A 45 -2.44 5.33 -8.41
CA ILE A 45 -1.09 5.76 -7.99
C ILE A 45 -0.20 4.55 -7.74
N PHE A 46 1.08 4.63 -8.11
CA PHE A 46 2.03 3.53 -8.03
C PHE A 46 3.28 3.94 -7.24
N PHE A 47 3.59 3.17 -6.21
CA PHE A 47 4.81 3.33 -5.41
C PHE A 47 5.79 2.20 -5.72
N ASP A 48 7.06 2.55 -5.95
CA ASP A 48 8.14 1.59 -6.21
C ASP A 48 8.56 0.89 -4.90
N ILE A 49 8.47 -0.44 -4.90
CA ILE A 49 8.80 -1.29 -3.74
C ILE A 49 10.16 -1.97 -3.88
N GLY A 50 10.94 -1.57 -4.88
CA GLY A 50 12.27 -2.06 -5.16
C GLY A 50 12.31 -3.17 -6.23
N PRO A 51 13.53 -3.57 -6.61
CA PRO A 51 13.72 -4.51 -7.72
C PRO A 51 13.51 -5.97 -7.34
N ASP A 52 13.12 -6.77 -8.33
CA ASP A 52 13.22 -8.23 -8.34
C ASP A 52 14.69 -8.71 -8.49
N SER A 53 14.88 -10.02 -8.64
CA SER A 53 16.22 -10.61 -8.83
C SER A 53 16.89 -10.26 -10.15
N ASP A 54 16.11 -9.82 -11.15
CA ASP A 54 16.57 -9.47 -12.49
C ASP A 54 16.76 -7.94 -12.65
N GLY A 55 16.45 -7.17 -11.61
CA GLY A 55 16.60 -5.71 -11.58
C GLY A 55 15.36 -4.95 -12.06
N ASN A 56 14.24 -5.62 -12.30
CA ASN A 56 12.98 -4.96 -12.66
C ASN A 56 12.28 -4.46 -11.40
N HIS A 57 11.77 -3.24 -11.43
CA HIS A 57 11.10 -2.64 -10.28
C HIS A 57 9.64 -3.08 -10.19
N GLU A 58 9.21 -3.48 -9.00
CA GLU A 58 7.83 -3.86 -8.72
C GLU A 58 7.07 -2.72 -8.04
N SER A 59 5.74 -2.82 -7.97
CA SER A 59 4.93 -1.75 -7.36
C SER A 59 3.85 -2.23 -6.40
N ILE A 60 3.54 -1.36 -5.44
CA ILE A 60 2.23 -1.36 -4.78
C ILE A 60 1.43 -0.16 -5.30
N ALA A 61 0.15 -0.38 -5.61
CA ALA A 61 -0.69 0.62 -6.23
C ALA A 61 -2.03 0.79 -5.51
N PHE A 62 -2.64 1.96 -5.70
CA PHE A 62 -3.92 2.31 -5.08
C PHE A 62 -4.86 3.00 -6.05
N PHE A 63 -6.10 2.53 -6.10
CA PHE A 63 -7.21 3.16 -6.78
C PHE A 63 -8.00 4.05 -5.82
N GLN A 64 -8.09 5.34 -6.13
CA GLN A 64 -9.16 6.20 -5.64
C GLN A 64 -10.22 6.27 -6.73
N VAL A 65 -11.46 5.98 -6.37
CA VAL A 65 -12.55 5.85 -7.34
C VAL A 65 -13.72 6.74 -6.96
N HIS A 66 -14.46 7.17 -7.97
CA HIS A 66 -15.70 7.91 -7.84
C HIS A 66 -16.62 7.59 -9.00
N GLY A 67 -17.83 7.11 -8.71
CA GLY A 67 -18.88 6.89 -9.70
C GLY A 67 -18.54 5.79 -10.72
N VAL A 68 -17.70 4.82 -10.36
CA VAL A 68 -17.32 3.68 -11.24
C VAL A 68 -18.14 2.41 -10.96
N GLY A 69 -19.12 2.48 -10.07
CA GLY A 69 -19.97 1.36 -9.65
C GLY A 69 -19.66 0.81 -8.26
N GLU A 70 -18.82 1.50 -7.50
CA GLU A 70 -18.57 1.23 -6.09
C GLU A 70 -19.85 1.41 -5.25
N LYS A 71 -19.99 0.60 -4.20
CA LYS A 71 -21.09 0.77 -3.24
C LYS A 71 -20.85 2.04 -2.42
N PRO A 72 -21.87 2.82 -2.03
CA PRO A 72 -21.68 4.02 -1.21
C PRO A 72 -20.92 3.78 0.10
N ASP A 73 -21.02 2.58 0.67
CA ASP A 73 -20.46 2.16 1.94
C ASP A 73 -19.28 1.19 1.81
N TYR A 74 -18.64 1.11 0.63
CA TYR A 74 -17.49 0.23 0.44
C TYR A 74 -16.37 0.52 1.46
N THR A 75 -15.73 -0.52 1.97
CA THR A 75 -14.53 -0.42 2.80
C THR A 75 -13.28 -0.63 1.94
N THR A 76 -12.15 -0.08 2.39
CA THR A 76 -10.84 -0.27 1.75
C THR A 76 -9.98 -1.28 2.49
N ASP A 77 -10.49 -1.85 3.57
CA ASP A 77 -9.82 -2.93 4.28
C ASP A 77 -9.92 -4.23 3.48
N VAL A 78 -8.95 -5.12 3.69
CA VAL A 78 -8.87 -6.40 2.96
C VAL A 78 -9.30 -7.60 3.81
N SER A 79 -9.60 -7.40 5.10
CA SER A 79 -9.78 -8.48 6.08
C SER A 79 -11.13 -8.39 6.79
N ASP A 80 -11.43 -7.26 7.43
CA ASP A 80 -12.68 -7.03 8.17
C ASP A 80 -13.91 -7.11 7.26
N GLY A 81 -13.85 -6.51 6.05
CA GLY A 81 -14.91 -6.55 5.05
C GLY A 81 -15.26 -7.97 4.56
N VAL A 82 -14.40 -8.96 4.82
CA VAL A 82 -14.63 -10.39 4.55
C VAL A 82 -14.72 -11.24 5.83
N GLY A 83 -14.81 -10.62 7.01
CA GLY A 83 -15.02 -11.29 8.29
C GLY A 83 -13.77 -11.94 8.89
N LEU A 84 -12.57 -11.47 8.53
CA LEU A 84 -11.29 -11.97 9.04
C LEU A 84 -10.63 -10.95 10.01
N PRO A 85 -9.82 -11.41 10.98
CA PRO A 85 -8.96 -10.52 11.76
C PRO A 85 -8.08 -9.65 10.86
N VAL A 86 -7.89 -8.38 11.24
CA VAL A 86 -7.25 -7.35 10.40
C VAL A 86 -5.87 -7.75 9.84
N TRP A 87 -5.11 -8.57 10.56
CA TRP A 87 -3.76 -9.01 10.18
C TRP A 87 -3.73 -10.18 9.18
N VAL A 88 -4.86 -10.83 8.86
CA VAL A 88 -4.87 -12.05 8.05
C VAL A 88 -4.47 -11.75 6.60
N ASN A 89 -5.21 -10.89 5.91
CA ASN A 89 -4.86 -10.48 4.55
C ASN A 89 -3.89 -9.29 4.63
N HIS A 90 -2.65 -9.50 4.20
CA HIS A 90 -1.59 -8.50 4.24
C HIS A 90 -0.62 -8.65 3.08
N CYS A 91 0.11 -7.57 2.78
CA CYS A 91 1.26 -7.60 1.88
C CYS A 91 2.53 -7.49 2.73
N ALA A 92 3.52 -8.33 2.44
CA ALA A 92 4.81 -8.32 3.11
C ALA A 92 5.88 -7.81 2.14
N PHE A 93 6.67 -6.84 2.59
CA PHE A 93 7.79 -6.29 1.83
C PHE A 93 9.10 -6.88 2.34
N ARG A 94 9.99 -7.26 1.41
CA ARG A 94 11.35 -7.65 1.77
C ARG A 94 12.11 -6.42 2.23
N ALA A 95 12.77 -6.50 3.38
CA ALA A 95 13.54 -5.40 3.93
C ALA A 95 14.79 -5.95 4.65
N THR A 96 15.88 -5.21 4.62
CA THR A 96 17.02 -5.46 5.52
C THR A 96 16.67 -5.00 6.94
N SER A 97 17.38 -5.49 7.95
CA SER A 97 17.20 -5.04 9.34
C SER A 97 17.41 -3.53 9.49
N GLU A 98 18.36 -2.95 8.76
CA GLU A 98 18.57 -1.49 8.71
C GLU A 98 17.33 -0.75 8.19
N LYS A 99 16.74 -1.23 7.09
CA LYS A 99 15.52 -0.63 6.52
C LYS A 99 14.32 -0.75 7.48
N GLN A 100 14.19 -1.88 8.17
CA GLN A 100 13.15 -2.08 9.17
C GLN A 100 13.28 -1.06 10.32
N GLU A 101 14.50 -0.85 10.83
CA GLU A 101 14.74 0.12 11.90
C GLU A 101 14.52 1.57 11.44
N GLU A 102 14.91 1.93 10.22
CA GLU A 102 14.61 3.25 9.65
C GLU A 102 13.10 3.52 9.58
N VAL A 103 12.32 2.56 9.07
CA VAL A 103 10.86 2.68 8.97
C VAL A 103 10.25 2.73 10.37
N ARG A 104 10.70 1.87 11.29
CA ARG A 104 10.25 1.85 12.69
C ARG A 104 10.47 3.20 13.37
N ALA A 105 11.63 3.82 13.16
CA ALA A 105 11.94 5.15 13.70
C ALA A 105 11.01 6.23 13.13
N ARG A 106 10.79 6.26 11.80
CA ARG A 106 9.86 7.21 11.15
C ARG A 106 8.42 7.05 11.65
N MET A 107 7.93 5.81 11.72
CA MET A 107 6.58 5.50 12.23
C MET A 107 6.42 5.93 13.69
N THR A 108 7.40 5.62 14.54
CA THR A 108 7.39 5.99 15.96
C THR A 108 7.37 7.52 16.13
N ALA A 109 8.19 8.25 15.37
CA ALA A 109 8.19 9.71 15.38
C ALA A 109 6.86 10.32 14.92
N ALA A 110 6.15 9.63 14.02
CA ALA A 110 4.80 9.98 13.57
C ALA A 110 3.69 9.53 14.53
N GLY A 111 4.01 8.90 15.66
CA GLY A 111 3.05 8.39 16.64
C GLY A 111 2.33 7.11 16.22
N ILE A 112 2.85 6.38 15.23
CA ILE A 112 2.27 5.14 14.70
C ILE A 112 2.98 3.95 15.35
N GLN A 113 2.20 3.05 15.93
CA GLN A 113 2.69 1.81 16.55
C GLN A 113 2.38 0.61 15.66
N PRO A 114 3.27 -0.41 15.62
CA PRO A 114 2.97 -1.65 14.92
C PRO A 114 1.80 -2.36 15.59
N LEU A 115 0.94 -3.00 14.77
CA LEU A 115 -0.12 -3.85 15.30
C LEU A 115 0.46 -5.09 16.01
N MET A 116 1.52 -5.66 15.43
CA MET A 116 2.26 -6.81 15.96
C MET A 116 3.74 -6.68 15.63
N ASP A 117 4.58 -7.24 16.50
CA ASP A 117 6.02 -7.41 16.28
C ASP A 117 6.35 -8.86 16.65
N VAL A 118 6.64 -9.70 15.65
CA VAL A 118 6.70 -11.15 15.80
C VAL A 118 7.93 -11.69 15.08
N ASP A 119 8.78 -12.38 15.82
CA ASP A 119 9.86 -13.16 15.23
C ASP A 119 9.30 -14.48 14.68
N HIS A 120 9.29 -14.59 13.36
CA HIS A 120 8.87 -15.80 12.66
C HIS A 120 9.98 -16.85 12.53
N GLY A 121 11.24 -16.51 12.84
CA GLY A 121 12.41 -17.40 12.77
C GLY A 121 12.92 -17.73 11.37
N TRP A 122 12.27 -17.24 10.32
CA TRP A 122 12.66 -17.46 8.92
C TRP A 122 12.52 -16.24 8.01
N CYS A 123 11.79 -15.20 8.45
CA CYS A 123 11.63 -13.95 7.74
C CYS A 123 12.36 -12.87 8.56
N HIS A 124 13.47 -12.37 8.03
CA HIS A 124 14.38 -11.41 8.67
C HIS A 124 14.63 -10.23 7.75
#